data_AF-A0A941VZ98-F1
#
_entry.id   AF-A0A941VZ98-F1
#
_cell.length_a   1.000
_cell.length_b   1.000
_cell.length_c   1.000
_cell.angle_alpha   90.00
_cell.angle_beta   90.00
_cell.angle_gamma   90.00
#
_symmetry.space_group_name_H-M   'P 1'
#
loop_
_entity.id
_entity.type
_entity.pdbx_description
1 polymer ?
#
loop_
_entity_poly.entity_id
_entity_poly.type
_entity_poly.pdbx_seq_one_letter_code
_entity_poly.pdbx_strand_id
1 'polypeptide(L)'
;MIRRVAVLLAVGWAACGPSGRRDHLQTPAIGNADARVVTEVLNAAGSPPRPGLARIGARTLREAGIDVVFYGTADTTVDSTLILVRRGDRRAGERIARALGGGKVRDVPDTLPRVDVTVLLGRDWIPPPDARP
;
A
#
# COMPACT_ATOMS: atom_id res chain seq x y z
N MET A 1 69.55 17.01 26.09
CA MET A 1 68.93 15.71 25.77
C MET A 1 68.42 15.79 24.33
N ILE A 2 69.24 15.59 23.30
CA ILE A 2 69.66 14.32 22.67
C ILE A 2 68.47 13.41 22.27
N ARG A 3 68.21 13.43 20.95
CA ARG A 3 67.76 12.35 20.04
C ARG A 3 66.36 11.75 20.22
N ARG A 4 65.56 11.85 19.16
CA ARG A 4 65.20 10.71 18.29
C ARG A 4 64.68 11.20 16.93
N VAL A 5 65.48 10.92 15.90
CA VAL A 5 65.07 10.88 14.48
C VAL A 5 64.64 9.45 14.19
N ALA A 6 63.54 9.27 13.46
CA ALA A 6 63.31 8.11 12.61
C ALA A 6 62.39 8.49 11.44
N VAL A 7 62.94 8.33 10.24
CA VAL A 7 62.33 8.46 8.90
C VAL A 7 61.99 7.05 8.40
N LEU A 8 61.27 6.97 7.26
CA LEU A 8 61.15 5.86 6.27
C LEU A 8 59.74 5.21 6.27
N LEU A 9 59.05 4.88 5.18
CA LEU A 9 59.21 4.83 3.70
C LEU A 9 57.75 4.76 3.14
N ALA A 10 57.29 5.52 2.15
CA ALA A 10 57.51 5.41 0.69
C ALA A 10 56.76 4.25 -0.03
N VAL A 11 55.98 4.64 -1.06
CA VAL A 11 55.65 3.92 -2.33
C VAL A 11 54.65 2.74 -2.23
N GLY A 12 53.67 2.54 -3.12
CA GLY A 12 53.39 3.15 -4.42
C GLY A 12 52.07 2.72 -5.05
N TRP A 13 51.84 3.21 -6.27
CA TRP A 13 50.66 3.02 -7.12
C TRP A 13 50.39 1.57 -7.53
N ALA A 14 49.11 1.22 -7.68
CA ALA A 14 48.65 0.14 -8.54
C ALA A 14 47.52 0.65 -9.44
N ALA A 15 47.58 0.22 -10.70
CA ALA A 15 46.97 0.82 -11.87
C ALA A 15 45.55 0.30 -12.19
N CYS A 16 44.80 1.15 -12.88
CA CYS A 16 43.95 0.91 -14.06
C CYS A 16 43.31 -0.49 -14.28
N GLY A 17 41.97 -0.53 -14.36
CA GLY A 17 41.23 -1.62 -15.00
C GLY A 17 39.70 -1.43 -14.95
N PRO A 18 38.97 -1.49 -16.07
CA PRO A 18 37.62 -0.94 -16.23
C PRO A 18 36.53 -1.94 -15.85
N SER A 19 35.33 -1.46 -15.53
CA SER A 19 34.03 -1.99 -16.00
C SER A 19 32.91 -1.67 -15.03
N GLY A 20 31.76 -1.33 -15.59
CA GLY A 20 30.50 -1.26 -14.84
C GLY A 20 29.84 0.11 -14.87
N ARG A 21 29.59 0.62 -16.08
CA ARG A 21 28.37 1.40 -16.26
C ARG A 21 27.19 0.50 -15.88
N ARG A 22 26.69 0.68 -14.67
CA ARG A 22 25.30 0.38 -14.36
C ARG A 22 24.66 1.73 -14.17
N ASP A 23 24.12 2.22 -15.27
CA ASP A 23 23.01 3.16 -15.27
C ASP A 23 21.85 2.48 -14.54
N HIS A 24 21.95 2.36 -13.22
CA HIS A 24 20.74 2.33 -12.41
C HIS A 24 20.22 3.74 -12.52
N LEU A 25 19.31 3.91 -13.49
CA LEU A 25 18.29 4.93 -13.49
C LEU A 25 18.03 5.32 -12.03
N GLN A 26 18.61 6.43 -11.60
CA GLN A 26 18.20 7.11 -10.41
C GLN A 26 16.78 7.55 -10.72
N THR A 27 15.82 6.66 -10.44
CA THR A 27 14.45 7.06 -10.24
C THR A 27 14.54 8.16 -9.19
N PRO A 28 14.12 9.40 -9.51
CA PRO A 28 14.17 10.45 -8.51
C PRO A 28 13.39 9.91 -7.32
N ALA A 29 14.05 9.86 -6.17
CA ALA A 29 13.39 9.65 -4.89
C ALA A 29 12.49 10.88 -4.67
N ILE A 30 11.30 10.84 -5.27
CA ILE A 30 10.18 11.69 -4.87
C ILE A 30 9.93 11.27 -3.43
N GLY A 31 10.18 12.19 -2.51
CA GLY A 31 10.26 11.93 -1.08
C GLY A 31 9.05 11.15 -0.55
N ASN A 32 9.30 10.42 0.54
CA ASN A 32 8.28 9.75 1.36
C ASN A 32 7.19 10.74 1.82
N ALA A 33 6.21 10.96 0.95
CA ALA A 33 4.90 11.54 1.24
C ALA A 33 3.89 10.53 0.70
N ASP A 34 3.41 9.66 1.59
CA ASP A 34 2.34 8.67 1.38
C ASP A 34 2.25 8.11 -0.04
N ALA A 35 3.00 7.03 -0.33
CA ALA A 35 2.79 6.26 -1.56
C ALA A 35 1.29 5.97 -1.74
N ARG A 36 0.73 6.34 -2.90
CA ARG A 36 -0.70 6.17 -3.19
C ARG A 36 -1.06 4.69 -3.02
N VAL A 37 -2.04 4.42 -2.16
CA VAL A 37 -2.52 3.06 -1.87
C VAL A 37 -3.59 2.69 -2.88
N VAL A 38 -3.24 1.82 -3.83
CA VAL A 38 -4.17 1.35 -4.86
C VAL A 38 -5.15 0.37 -4.22
N THR A 39 -6.45 0.71 -4.26
CA THR A 39 -7.50 0.00 -3.52
C THR A 39 -8.61 -0.48 -4.45
N GLU A 40 -9.14 -1.68 -4.18
CA GLU A 40 -10.43 -2.10 -4.75
C GLU A 40 -11.48 -2.31 -3.66
N VAL A 41 -12.76 -2.17 -4.02
CA VAL A 41 -13.89 -2.30 -3.10
C VAL A 41 -14.90 -3.32 -3.61
N LEU A 42 -15.11 -4.40 -2.89
CA LEU A 42 -16.01 -5.48 -3.27
C LEU A 42 -17.18 -5.59 -2.30
N ASN A 43 -18.39 -5.71 -2.85
CA ASN A 43 -19.59 -6.01 -2.09
C ASN A 43 -19.61 -7.49 -1.72
N ALA A 44 -19.43 -7.78 -0.44
CA ALA A 44 -19.44 -9.11 0.12
C ALA A 44 -20.56 -9.28 1.17
N ALA A 45 -21.62 -8.46 1.11
CA ALA A 45 -22.69 -8.45 2.10
C ALA A 45 -23.70 -9.60 1.95
N GLY A 46 -23.62 -10.41 0.88
CA GLY A 46 -24.48 -11.59 0.73
C GLY A 46 -24.95 -11.86 -0.69
N SER A 47 -25.77 -12.90 -0.81
CA SER A 47 -26.54 -13.24 -2.00
C SER A 47 -28.05 -13.18 -1.66
N PRO A 48 -28.85 -12.34 -2.34
CA PRO A 48 -28.44 -11.43 -3.41
C PRO A 48 -27.59 -10.26 -2.88
N PRO A 49 -26.69 -9.70 -3.72
CA PRO A 49 -25.85 -8.57 -3.32
C PRO A 49 -26.67 -7.31 -3.05
N ARG A 50 -26.30 -6.54 -2.01
CA ARG A 50 -26.93 -5.25 -1.69
C ARG A 50 -26.66 -4.23 -2.82
N PRO A 51 -27.68 -3.72 -3.54
CA PRO A 51 -27.46 -2.81 -4.67
C PRO A 51 -26.68 -1.56 -4.26
N GLY A 52 -25.71 -1.16 -5.10
CA GLY A 52 -24.95 0.07 -4.92
C GLY A 52 -23.91 0.08 -3.78
N LEU A 53 -23.83 -0.97 -2.94
CA LEU A 53 -22.99 -0.96 -1.74
C LEU A 53 -21.50 -0.68 -2.04
N ALA A 54 -20.92 -1.38 -3.01
CA ALA A 54 -19.52 -1.17 -3.42
C ALA A 54 -19.29 0.20 -4.05
N ARG A 55 -20.27 0.72 -4.80
CA ARG A 55 -20.20 2.07 -5.40
C ARG A 55 -20.18 3.14 -4.32
N ILE A 56 -21.03 3.01 -3.30
CA ILE A 56 -21.07 3.93 -2.17
C ILE A 56 -19.77 3.84 -1.36
N GLY A 57 -19.31 2.64 -1.02
CA GLY A 57 -18.04 2.48 -0.29
C GLY A 57 -16.84 3.03 -1.07
N ALA A 58 -16.80 2.82 -2.38
CA ALA A 58 -15.77 3.43 -3.23
C ALA A 58 -15.83 4.96 -3.23
N ARG A 59 -17.03 5.56 -3.23
CA ARG A 59 -17.18 7.02 -3.10
C ARG A 59 -16.67 7.51 -1.74
N THR A 60 -17.09 6.89 -0.65
CA THR A 60 -16.66 7.23 0.72
C THR A 60 -15.14 7.20 0.86
N LEU A 61 -14.48 6.17 0.31
CA LEU A 61 -13.02 6.08 0.35
C LEU A 61 -12.32 7.13 -0.52
N ARG A 62 -12.86 7.43 -1.71
CA ARG A 62 -12.30 8.48 -2.58
C ARG A 62 -12.44 9.87 -1.96
N GLU A 63 -13.56 10.16 -1.30
CA GLU A 63 -13.78 11.40 -0.55
C GLU A 63 -12.78 11.53 0.62
N ALA A 64 -12.33 10.41 1.19
CA ALA A 64 -11.25 10.36 2.18
C ALA A 64 -9.83 10.39 1.59
N GLY A 65 -9.68 10.61 0.28
CA GLY A 65 -8.38 10.69 -0.40
C GLY A 65 -7.72 9.34 -0.72
N ILE A 66 -8.48 8.24 -0.66
CA ILE A 66 -7.96 6.89 -0.98
C ILE A 66 -8.16 6.59 -2.47
N ASP A 67 -7.11 6.06 -3.09
CA ASP A 67 -7.11 5.74 -4.52
C ASP A 67 -7.83 4.42 -4.79
N VAL A 68 -9.15 4.51 -5.02
CA VAL A 68 -9.95 3.36 -5.43
C VAL A 68 -9.92 3.22 -6.95
N VAL A 69 -9.35 2.13 -7.46
CA VAL A 69 -9.24 1.85 -8.90
C VAL A 69 -10.35 0.95 -9.43
N PHE A 70 -10.98 0.16 -8.56
CA PHE A 70 -12.06 -0.76 -8.93
C PHE A 70 -13.10 -0.90 -7.84
N TYR A 71 -14.36 -1.11 -8.23
CA TYR A 71 -15.39 -1.59 -7.31
C TYR A 71 -16.31 -2.59 -8.00
N GLY A 72 -16.82 -3.57 -7.24
CA GLY A 72 -17.62 -4.65 -7.80
C GLY A 72 -18.31 -5.53 -6.75
N THR A 73 -18.76 -6.70 -7.17
CA THR A 73 -19.31 -7.73 -6.28
C THR A 73 -18.23 -8.77 -5.99
N ALA A 74 -18.12 -9.21 -4.73
CA ALA A 74 -17.20 -10.28 -4.36
C ALA A 74 -17.79 -11.65 -4.71
N ASP A 75 -16.92 -12.63 -4.97
CA ASP A 75 -17.30 -14.04 -5.12
C ASP A 75 -17.59 -14.72 -3.77
N THR A 76 -17.44 -13.99 -2.66
CA THR A 76 -17.61 -14.48 -1.30
C THR A 76 -18.51 -13.57 -0.48
N THR A 77 -19.10 -14.11 0.58
CA THR A 77 -19.88 -13.36 1.56
C THR A 77 -19.13 -13.32 2.88
N VAL A 78 -19.11 -12.15 3.52
CA VAL A 78 -18.51 -11.96 4.84
C VAL A 78 -19.50 -11.23 5.76
N ASP A 79 -19.58 -11.70 7.01
CA ASP A 79 -20.42 -11.03 8.02
C ASP A 79 -19.80 -9.71 8.47
N SER A 80 -18.48 -9.69 8.63
CA SER A 80 -17.72 -8.50 9.01
C SER A 80 -16.93 -7.91 7.84
N THR A 81 -16.85 -6.59 7.78
CA THR A 81 -16.04 -5.88 6.80
C THR A 81 -14.56 -6.18 6.99
N LEU A 82 -13.90 -6.61 5.92
CA LEU A 82 -12.49 -6.99 5.92
C LEU A 82 -11.68 -6.05 5.04
N ILE A 83 -10.50 -5.68 5.51
CA ILE A 83 -9.56 -4.84 4.78
C ILE A 83 -8.28 -5.66 4.65
N LEU A 84 -8.07 -6.18 3.44
CA LEU A 84 -7.00 -7.12 3.14
C LEU A 84 -5.82 -6.36 2.54
N VAL A 85 -4.77 -6.18 3.34
CA VAL A 85 -3.52 -5.57 2.89
C VAL A 85 -2.71 -6.63 2.16
N ARG A 86 -2.64 -6.50 0.84
CA ARG A 86 -1.97 -7.44 -0.08
C ARG A 86 -0.49 -7.09 -0.26
N ARG A 87 -0.20 -5.78 -0.26
CA ARG A 87 1.14 -5.20 -0.40
C ARG A 87 1.26 -3.95 0.48
N GLY A 88 2.47 -3.70 0.97
CA GLY A 88 2.80 -2.44 1.62
C GLY A 88 2.52 -2.43 3.12
N ASP A 89 2.23 -1.24 3.64
CA ASP A 89 2.13 -0.98 5.08
C ASP A 89 0.69 -1.17 5.58
N ARG A 90 0.52 -1.93 6.66
CA ARG A 90 -0.72 -2.11 7.42
C ARG A 90 -1.42 -0.78 7.76
N ARG A 91 -0.67 0.31 7.96
CA ARG A 91 -1.21 1.67 8.20
C ARG A 91 -2.16 2.13 7.09
N ALA A 92 -1.97 1.67 5.86
CA ALA A 92 -2.88 1.91 4.75
C ALA A 92 -4.27 1.31 5.03
N GLY A 93 -4.31 0.05 5.47
CA GLY A 93 -5.54 -0.62 5.87
C GLY A 93 -6.23 0.07 7.06
N GLU A 94 -5.46 0.59 8.01
CA GLU A 94 -6.00 1.34 9.15
C GLU A 94 -6.62 2.68 8.74
N ARG A 95 -6.03 3.40 7.76
CA ARG A 95 -6.66 4.60 7.18
C ARG A 95 -7.99 4.27 6.53
N ILE A 96 -8.05 3.17 5.77
CA ILE A 96 -9.29 2.67 5.14
C ILE A 96 -10.33 2.34 6.22
N ALA A 97 -9.94 1.65 7.29
CA ALA A 97 -10.86 1.31 8.38
C ALA A 97 -11.46 2.57 9.02
N ARG A 98 -10.65 3.60 9.26
CA ARG A 98 -11.13 4.88 9.79
C ARG A 98 -12.11 5.56 8.83
N ALA A 99 -11.81 5.58 7.52
CA ALA A 99 -12.67 6.19 6.52
C ALA A 99 -14.03 5.49 6.38
N LEU A 100 -14.08 4.17 6.59
CA LEU A 100 -15.32 3.39 6.56
C LEU A 100 -16.09 3.39 7.88
N GLY A 101 -15.53 3.97 8.94
CA GLY A 101 -16.08 3.90 10.29
C GLY A 101 -15.85 2.56 11.01
N GLY A 102 -15.01 1.67 10.45
CA GLY A 102 -14.68 0.37 11.02
C GLY A 102 -14.11 -0.62 9.99
N GLY A 103 -13.89 -1.86 10.43
CA GLY A 103 -13.42 -2.96 9.59
C GLY A 103 -12.20 -3.68 10.17
N LYS A 104 -12.07 -4.97 9.88
CA LYS A 104 -10.97 -5.82 10.36
C LYS A 104 -9.82 -5.78 9.36
N VAL A 105 -8.72 -5.14 9.75
CA VAL A 105 -7.48 -5.07 8.95
C VAL A 105 -6.68 -6.36 9.09
N ARG A 106 -6.36 -7.00 7.96
CA ARG A 106 -5.59 -8.24 7.88
C ARG A 106 -4.49 -8.10 6.84
N ASP A 107 -3.29 -8.53 7.19
CA ASP A 107 -2.20 -8.66 6.25
C ASP A 107 -2.34 -10.01 5.56
N VAL A 108 -2.61 -9.99 4.26
CA VAL A 108 -2.82 -11.18 3.42
C VAL A 108 -1.95 -11.04 2.18
N PRO A 109 -0.63 -11.27 2.30
CA PRO A 109 0.29 -11.17 1.17
C PRO A 109 -0.15 -12.07 0.02
N ASP A 110 -0.06 -11.53 -1.19
CA ASP A 110 -0.41 -12.22 -2.43
C ASP A 110 0.79 -12.19 -3.37
N THR A 111 0.98 -13.25 -4.16
CA THR A 111 2.09 -13.35 -5.11
C THR A 111 1.80 -12.64 -6.42
N LEU A 112 0.52 -12.39 -6.75
CA LEU A 112 0.09 -11.68 -7.96
C LEU A 112 -0.94 -10.56 -7.67
N PRO A 113 -0.69 -9.64 -6.73
CA PRO A 113 -1.67 -8.65 -6.32
C PRO A 113 -1.88 -7.61 -7.43
N ARG A 114 -3.15 -7.41 -7.80
CA ARG A 114 -3.57 -6.34 -8.73
C ARG A 114 -3.70 -4.98 -8.04
N VAL A 115 -3.83 -4.98 -6.72
CA VAL A 115 -4.01 -3.78 -5.86
C VAL A 115 -3.24 -3.95 -4.55
N ASP A 116 -2.98 -2.86 -3.85
CA ASP A 116 -2.33 -2.88 -2.53
C ASP A 116 -3.29 -3.33 -1.44
N VAL A 117 -4.56 -2.92 -1.54
CA VAL A 117 -5.61 -3.27 -0.57
C VAL A 117 -6.90 -3.71 -1.27
N THR A 118 -7.45 -4.83 -0.82
CA THR A 118 -8.82 -5.26 -1.16
C THR A 118 -9.75 -5.00 0.03
N VAL A 119 -10.81 -4.23 -0.18
CA VAL A 119 -11.87 -4.03 0.81
C VAL A 119 -13.04 -4.95 0.50
N LEU A 120 -13.43 -5.80 1.45
CA LEU A 120 -14.65 -6.60 1.40
C LEU A 120 -15.69 -5.97 2.32
N LEU A 121 -16.69 -5.29 1.76
CA LEU A 121 -17.79 -4.71 2.53
C LEU A 121 -18.73 -5.82 2.98
N GLY A 122 -18.76 -6.07 4.29
CA GLY A 122 -19.55 -7.12 4.90
C GLY A 122 -20.99 -6.70 5.21
N ARG A 123 -21.76 -7.63 5.78
CA ARG A 123 -23.14 -7.37 6.23
C ARG A 123 -23.25 -6.27 7.28
N ASP A 124 -22.19 -6.12 8.07
CA ASP A 124 -22.04 -5.13 9.15
C ASP A 124 -21.82 -3.70 8.66
N TRP A 125 -21.42 -3.49 7.41
CA TRP A 125 -21.19 -2.12 6.93
C TRP A 125 -22.49 -1.43 6.54
N ILE A 126 -22.68 -0.25 7.13
CA ILE A 126 -23.85 0.60 6.93
C ILE A 126 -23.36 1.88 6.24
N PRO A 127 -23.84 2.18 5.02
CA PRO A 127 -23.49 3.42 4.32
C PRO A 127 -23.88 4.68 5.11
N PRO A 128 -23.19 5.81 4.88
CA PRO A 128 -23.62 7.10 5.40
C PRO A 128 -25.09 7.41 5.02
N PRO A 129 -25.90 8.04 5.89
CA PRO A 129 -27.34 8.22 5.67
C PRO A 129 -27.72 9.00 4.40
N ASP A 130 -26.84 9.90 3.96
CA ASP A 130 -26.97 10.75 2.79
C ASP A 130 -26.41 10.11 1.50
N ALA A 131 -25.81 8.92 1.62
CA ALA A 131 -25.16 8.26 0.51
C ALA A 131 -26.17 7.64 -0.47
N ARG A 132 -26.43 8.34 -1.59
CA ARG A 132 -27.25 7.80 -2.68
C ARG A 132 -26.49 6.72 -3.47
N PRO A 133 -27.11 5.56 -3.78
CA PRO A 133 -26.53 4.54 -4.65
C PRO A 133 -26.25 5.02 -6.07
#